data_AF-A0A1Q3TUB7-F1
#
_entry.id   AF-A0A1Q3TUB7-F1
#
_cell.length_a   1.000
_cell.length_b   1.000
_cell.length_c   1.000
_cell.angle_alpha   90.00
_cell.angle_beta   90.00
_cell.angle_gamma   90.00
#
_symmetry.space_group_name_H-M   'P 1'
#
loop_
_entity.id
_entity.type
_entity.pdbx_description
1 polymer ?
#
loop_
_entity_poly.entity_id
_entity_poly.type
_entity_poly.pdbx_seq_one_letter_code
_entity_poly.pdbx_strand_id
1 'polypeptide(L)'
;MTQETPIDIAEELAQLRQAVKERREKLHGEELSELRALVRQVNERWNVSAHLPITWGGPPLIGRGLAYAKRVTRLLLRWYINPIIEQQNNYNAAATRALLQINAYLEQLTREDYALAQRLDAIEARLGGAKKTEAADPDIPGD
;
A
#
# COMPACT_ATOMS: atom_id res chain seq x y z
N MET A 1 44.19 17.47 -32.30
CA MET A 1 43.31 16.63 -33.15
C MET A 1 42.53 15.73 -32.20
N THR A 2 41.52 16.29 -31.54
CA THR A 2 40.64 15.59 -30.61
C THR A 2 39.53 14.94 -31.43
N GLN A 3 39.53 13.61 -31.45
CA GLN A 3 38.48 12.81 -32.06
C GLN A 3 37.20 12.99 -31.23
N GLU A 4 36.25 13.77 -31.72
CA GLU A 4 34.89 13.79 -31.17
C GLU A 4 34.25 12.45 -31.53
N THR A 5 34.22 11.54 -30.56
CA THR A 5 33.43 10.32 -30.66
C THR A 5 31.96 10.77 -30.73
N PRO A 6 31.19 10.40 -31.78
CA PRO A 6 29.80 10.80 -31.85
C PRO A 6 29.09 10.15 -30.67
N ILE A 7 28.67 10.97 -29.71
CA ILE A 7 27.84 10.53 -28.58
C ILE A 7 26.58 9.95 -29.22
N ASP A 8 26.41 8.64 -29.13
CA ASP A 8 25.19 7.99 -29.57
C ASP A 8 24.09 8.28 -28.54
N ILE A 9 23.45 9.44 -28.72
CA ILE A 9 22.36 9.95 -27.88
C ILE A 9 21.24 8.90 -27.78
N ALA A 10 21.06 8.05 -28.80
CA ALA A 10 20.06 6.98 -28.76
C ALA A 10 20.43 5.89 -27.76
N GLU A 11 21.71 5.54 -27.66
CA GLU A 11 22.22 4.56 -26.70
C GLU A 11 22.14 5.09 -25.26
N GLU A 12 22.54 6.35 -25.03
CA GLU A 12 22.40 6.97 -23.70
C GLU A 12 20.93 7.10 -23.27
N LEU A 13 20.03 7.54 -24.16
CA LEU A 13 18.61 7.65 -23.83
C LEU A 13 17.96 6.28 -23.56
N ALA A 14 18.40 5.23 -24.25
CA ALA A 14 17.95 3.87 -23.99
C ALA A 14 18.39 3.39 -22.59
N GLN A 15 19.66 3.62 -22.25
CA GLN A 15 20.19 3.31 -20.92
C GLN A 15 19.47 4.10 -19.82
N LEU A 16 19.20 5.39 -20.04
CA LEU A 16 18.52 6.24 -19.06
C LEU A 16 17.07 5.79 -18.85
N ARG A 17 16.35 5.44 -19.93
CA ARG A 17 14.99 4.88 -19.83
C ARG A 17 14.97 3.56 -19.08
N GLN A 18 15.93 2.69 -19.33
CA GLN A 18 16.05 1.41 -18.64
C GLN A 18 16.33 1.59 -17.15
N ALA A 19 17.27 2.48 -16.80
CA ALA A 19 17.56 2.84 -15.41
C ALA A 19 16.34 3.45 -14.69
N VAL A 20 15.58 4.32 -15.37
CA VAL A 20 14.33 4.89 -14.82
C VAL A 20 13.26 3.80 -14.62
N LYS A 21 13.11 2.86 -15.57
CA LYS A 21 12.17 1.72 -15.45
C LYS A 21 12.51 0.86 -14.24
N GLU A 22 13.77 0.45 -14.10
CA GLU A 22 14.25 -0.38 -12.97
C GLU A 22 14.09 0.34 -11.63
N ARG A 23 14.45 1.64 -11.58
CA ARG A 23 14.28 2.46 -10.36
C ARG A 23 12.81 2.54 -9.97
N ARG A 24 11.92 2.77 -10.93
CA ARG A 24 10.47 2.90 -10.73
C ARG A 24 9.86 1.58 -10.23
N GLU A 25 10.24 0.45 -10.83
CA GLU A 25 9.76 -0.87 -10.41
C GLU A 25 10.20 -1.22 -8.99
N LYS A 26 11.45 -0.90 -8.63
CA LYS A 26 11.97 -1.15 -7.28
C LYS A 26 11.25 -0.30 -6.23
N LEU A 27 11.07 0.99 -6.48
CA LEU A 27 10.35 1.91 -5.59
C LEU A 27 8.90 1.46 -5.37
N HIS A 28 8.17 1.17 -6.44
CA HIS A 28 6.79 0.70 -6.34
C HIS A 28 6.68 -0.65 -5.62
N GLY A 29 7.60 -1.58 -5.87
CA GLY A 29 7.63 -2.87 -5.18
C GLY A 29 7.83 -2.74 -3.67
N GLU A 30 8.74 -1.86 -3.25
CA GLU A 30 9.06 -1.60 -1.84
C GLU A 30 7.88 -0.90 -1.13
N GLU A 31 7.34 0.17 -1.71
CA GLU A 31 6.19 0.92 -1.16
C GLU A 31 4.94 0.04 -0.98
N LEU A 32 4.62 -0.80 -1.97
CA LEU A 32 3.48 -1.72 -1.88
C LEU A 32 3.69 -2.81 -0.82
N SER A 33 4.93 -3.24 -0.61
CA SER A 33 5.26 -4.23 0.43
C SER A 33 5.09 -3.66 1.83
N GLU A 34 5.53 -2.41 2.04
CA GLU A 34 5.38 -1.69 3.30
C GLU A 34 3.90 -1.42 3.59
N LEU A 35 3.15 -0.94 2.59
CA LEU A 35 1.71 -0.71 2.73
C LEU A 35 0.96 -1.98 3.16
N ARG A 36 1.27 -3.13 2.53
CA ARG A 36 0.70 -4.42 2.92
C ARG A 36 1.01 -4.79 4.37
N ALA A 37 2.24 -4.53 4.83
CA ALA A 37 2.63 -4.78 6.22
C ALA A 37 1.88 -3.86 7.20
N LEU A 38 1.68 -2.59 6.87
CA LEU A 38 0.93 -1.63 7.68
C LEU A 38 -0.56 -1.99 7.76
N VAL A 39 -1.18 -2.33 6.63
CA VAL A 39 -2.59 -2.77 6.59
C VAL A 39 -2.80 -4.03 7.43
N ARG A 40 -1.86 -4.98 7.38
CA ARG A 40 -1.90 -6.19 8.22
C ARG A 40 -1.84 -5.83 9.71
N GLN A 41 -0.93 -4.96 10.12
CA GLN A 41 -0.82 -4.52 11.52
C GLN A 41 -2.10 -3.83 12.02
N VAL A 42 -2.72 -3.00 11.19
CA VAL A 42 -4.00 -2.35 11.54
C VAL A 42 -5.10 -3.40 11.69
N ASN A 43 -5.16 -4.38 10.78
CA ASN A 43 -6.14 -5.46 10.84
C ASN A 43 -5.96 -6.41 12.05
N GLU A 44 -4.77 -6.52 12.60
CA GLU A 44 -4.51 -7.30 13.81
C GLU A 44 -4.86 -6.55 15.09
N ARG A 45 -4.77 -5.20 15.08
CA ARG A 45 -4.86 -4.36 16.29
C ARG A 45 -6.17 -3.58 16.45
N TRP A 46 -7.06 -3.60 15.46
CA TRP A 46 -8.27 -2.76 15.48
C TRP A 46 -9.19 -3.04 16.68
N ASN A 47 -9.15 -4.25 17.23
CA ASN A 47 -10.01 -4.66 18.34
C ASN A 47 -9.37 -4.34 19.70
N VAL A 48 -9.96 -3.38 20.41
CA VAL A 48 -9.61 -3.06 21.79
C VAL A 48 -10.54 -3.84 22.72
N SER A 49 -9.95 -4.73 23.51
CA SER A 49 -10.67 -5.53 24.50
C SER A 49 -10.94 -4.75 25.78
N ALA A 50 -12.22 -4.52 26.11
CA ALA A 50 -12.67 -3.78 27.31
C ALA A 50 -12.62 -4.57 28.62
N HIS A 51 -12.31 -5.87 28.58
CA HIS A 51 -12.54 -6.78 29.69
C HIS A 51 -11.34 -6.87 30.63
N LEU A 52 -10.89 -5.74 31.18
CA LEU A 52 -10.01 -5.80 32.34
C LEU A 52 -10.89 -5.96 33.60
N PRO A 53 -10.87 -7.12 34.30
CA PRO A 53 -11.55 -7.23 35.57
C PRO A 53 -10.84 -6.28 36.53
N ILE A 54 -11.49 -5.16 36.86
CA ILE A 54 -10.96 -4.20 37.83
C ILE A 54 -11.03 -4.83 39.23
N THR A 55 -10.04 -5.67 39.57
CA THR A 55 -9.90 -6.29 40.89
C THR A 55 -9.14 -5.33 41.81
N TRP A 56 -9.84 -4.33 42.35
CA TRP A 56 -9.32 -3.60 43.51
C TRP A 56 -9.37 -4.55 44.73
N GLY A 57 -8.25 -5.19 45.03
CA GLY A 57 -8.02 -5.92 46.29
C GLY A 57 -7.93 -4.95 47.46
N GLY A 58 -9.04 -4.35 47.85
CA GLY A 58 -9.14 -3.49 49.02
C GLY A 58 -9.70 -4.24 50.23
N PRO A 59 -9.24 -3.96 51.46
CA PRO A 59 -9.62 -4.71 52.66
C PRO A 59 -11.14 -4.68 52.93
N PRO A 60 -11.71 -5.75 53.52
CA PRO A 60 -13.16 -5.95 53.67
C PRO A 60 -13.86 -5.04 54.71
N LEU A 61 -13.13 -4.09 55.33
CA LEU A 61 -13.55 -3.34 56.52
C LEU A 61 -13.99 -1.88 56.24
N ILE A 62 -14.38 -1.60 55.02
CA ILE A 62 -14.77 -0.26 54.61
C ILE A 62 -16.29 -0.11 54.77
N GLY A 63 -16.73 0.84 55.61
CA GLY A 63 -18.13 1.02 56.03
C GLY A 63 -19.14 1.06 54.87
N ARG A 64 -20.40 0.70 55.17
CA ARG A 64 -21.51 0.52 54.21
C ARG A 64 -21.62 1.64 53.15
N GLY A 65 -21.41 2.90 53.54
CA GLY A 65 -21.44 4.05 52.62
C GLY A 65 -20.33 4.04 51.56
N LEU A 66 -19.09 3.71 51.95
CA LEU A 66 -17.97 3.66 51.02
C LEU A 66 -18.00 2.37 50.17
N ALA A 67 -18.56 1.28 50.69
CA ALA A 67 -18.88 0.09 49.90
C ALA A 67 -19.94 0.39 48.81
N TYR A 68 -20.97 1.18 49.14
CA TYR A 68 -21.97 1.65 48.18
C TYR A 68 -21.35 2.56 47.12
N ALA A 69 -20.53 3.54 47.52
CA ALA A 69 -19.80 4.40 46.58
C ALA A 69 -18.95 3.58 45.61
N LYS A 70 -18.18 2.60 46.08
CA LYS A 70 -17.40 1.68 45.20
C LYS A 70 -18.28 0.91 44.21
N ARG A 71 -19.47 0.49 44.62
CA ARG A 71 -20.42 -0.22 43.75
C ARG A 71 -20.95 0.70 42.65
N VAL A 72 -21.32 1.93 43.01
CA VAL A 72 -21.79 2.95 42.06
C VAL A 72 -20.67 3.35 41.11
N THR A 73 -19.45 3.62 41.60
CA THR A 73 -18.28 3.92 40.77
C THR A 73 -18.01 2.78 39.77
N ARG A 74 -18.10 1.52 40.19
CA ARG A 74 -17.94 0.36 39.29
C ARG A 74 -19.00 0.35 38.19
N LEU A 75 -20.25 0.62 38.56
CA LEU A 75 -21.35 0.65 37.61
C LEU A 75 -21.19 1.81 36.61
N LEU A 76 -20.84 3.01 37.09
CA LEU A 76 -20.61 4.19 36.26
C LEU A 76 -19.40 4.02 35.33
N LEU A 77 -18.27 3.52 35.83
CA LEU A 77 -17.10 3.24 34.98
C LEU A 77 -17.44 2.21 33.91
N ARG A 78 -18.11 1.11 34.28
CA ARG A 78 -18.50 0.09 33.30
C ARG A 78 -19.48 0.64 32.28
N TRP A 79 -20.45 1.44 32.73
CA TRP A 79 -21.46 2.03 31.85
C TRP A 79 -20.91 3.13 30.94
N TYR A 80 -19.90 3.89 31.39
CA TYR A 80 -19.30 4.95 30.60
C TYR A 80 -18.18 4.46 29.67
N ILE A 81 -17.33 3.54 30.14
CA ILE A 81 -16.18 3.05 29.37
C ILE A 81 -16.61 2.08 28.27
N ASN A 82 -17.54 1.16 28.54
CA ASN A 82 -17.99 0.18 27.54
C ASN A 82 -18.49 0.81 26.23
N PRO A 83 -19.42 1.79 26.23
CA PRO A 83 -19.91 2.37 24.98
C PRO A 83 -18.84 3.15 24.24
N ILE A 84 -17.85 3.73 24.93
CA ILE A 84 -16.71 4.41 24.28
C ILE A 84 -15.82 3.38 23.57
N ILE A 85 -15.53 2.24 24.20
CA ILE A 85 -14.74 1.18 23.59
C ILE A 85 -15.48 0.55 22.42
N GLU A 86 -16.79 0.33 22.53
CA GLU A 86 -17.61 -0.16 21.42
C GLU A 86 -17.60 0.81 20.24
N GLN A 87 -17.73 2.12 20.49
CA GLN A 87 -17.63 3.15 19.45
C GLN A 87 -16.24 3.16 18.78
N GLN A 88 -15.16 3.07 19.56
CA GLN A 88 -13.79 2.99 19.03
C GLN A 88 -13.58 1.73 18.20
N ASN A 89 -14.04 0.58 18.67
CA ASN A 89 -13.94 -0.68 17.94
C ASN A 89 -14.72 -0.63 16.62
N ASN A 90 -15.91 -0.04 16.62
CA ASN A 90 -16.71 0.13 15.41
C ASN A 90 -16.01 1.06 14.40
N TYR A 91 -15.46 2.18 14.87
CA TYR A 91 -14.67 3.08 14.04
C TYR A 91 -13.42 2.40 13.48
N ASN A 92 -12.63 1.75 14.34
CA ASN A 92 -11.42 1.04 13.94
C ASN A 92 -11.74 -0.05 12.92
N ALA A 93 -12.83 -0.80 13.09
CA ALA A 93 -13.28 -1.78 12.11
C ALA A 93 -13.62 -1.14 10.76
N ALA A 94 -14.32 -0.01 10.75
CA ALA A 94 -14.64 0.71 9.52
C ALA A 94 -13.37 1.25 8.83
N ALA A 95 -12.46 1.85 9.58
CA ALA A 95 -11.19 2.34 9.08
C ALA A 95 -10.31 1.22 8.51
N THR A 96 -10.17 0.10 9.23
CA THR A 96 -9.46 -1.10 8.76
C THR A 96 -10.03 -1.61 7.44
N ARG A 97 -11.36 -1.70 7.31
CA ARG A 97 -12.01 -2.13 6.07
C ARG A 97 -11.74 -1.16 4.92
N ALA A 98 -11.79 0.14 5.16
CA ALA A 98 -11.48 1.15 4.15
C ALA A 98 -10.02 1.03 3.68
N LEU A 99 -9.08 0.89 4.62
CA LEU A 99 -7.66 0.69 4.29
C LEU A 99 -7.41 -0.59 3.48
N LEU A 100 -8.11 -1.68 3.82
CA LEU A 100 -8.02 -2.93 3.07
C LEU A 100 -8.54 -2.76 1.63
N GLN A 101 -9.64 -2.04 1.45
CA GLN A 101 -10.19 -1.74 0.11
C GLN A 101 -9.25 -0.84 -0.70
N ILE A 102 -8.67 0.19 -0.08
CA ILE A 102 -7.69 1.07 -0.73
C ILE A 102 -6.47 0.25 -1.18
N ASN A 103 -5.95 -0.63 -0.33
CA ASN A 103 -4.83 -1.49 -0.69
C ASN A 103 -5.17 -2.43 -1.86
N ALA A 104 -6.36 -3.04 -1.85
CA ALA A 104 -6.82 -3.87 -2.96
C ALA A 104 -6.93 -3.08 -4.28
N TYR A 105 -7.42 -1.84 -4.21
CA TYR A 105 -7.50 -0.96 -5.37
C TYR A 105 -6.12 -0.57 -5.90
N LEU A 106 -5.18 -0.24 -5.02
CA LEU A 106 -3.80 0.05 -5.40
C LEU A 106 -3.13 -1.15 -6.07
N GLU A 107 -3.30 -2.36 -5.52
CA GLU A 107 -2.78 -3.58 -6.16
C GLU A 107 -3.36 -3.80 -7.56
N GLN A 108 -4.65 -3.53 -7.76
CA GLN A 108 -5.27 -3.61 -9.08
C GLN A 108 -4.66 -2.58 -10.04
N LEU A 109 -4.54 -1.33 -9.60
CA LEU A 109 -4.01 -0.24 -10.42
C LEU A 109 -2.56 -0.50 -10.84
N THR A 110 -1.74 -1.05 -9.93
CA THR A 110 -0.36 -1.44 -10.26
C THR A 110 -0.34 -2.56 -11.31
N ARG A 111 -1.21 -3.56 -11.21
CA ARG A 111 -1.29 -4.64 -12.22
C ARG A 111 -1.69 -4.10 -13.59
N GLU A 112 -2.63 -3.15 -13.64
CA GLU A 112 -3.05 -2.49 -14.87
C GLU A 112 -1.90 -1.69 -15.49
N ASP A 113 -1.13 -0.94 -14.67
CA ASP A 113 0.04 -0.19 -15.13
C ASP A 113 1.11 -1.12 -15.75
N TYR A 114 1.41 -2.25 -15.10
CA TYR A 114 2.30 -3.27 -15.66
C TYR A 114 1.79 -3.86 -16.98
N ALA A 115 0.49 -4.16 -17.07
CA ALA A 115 -0.11 -4.70 -18.28
C ALA A 115 -0.06 -3.70 -19.44
N LEU A 116 -0.28 -2.41 -19.17
CA LEU A 116 -0.17 -1.33 -20.16
C LEU A 116 1.27 -1.14 -20.62
N ALA A 117 2.24 -1.15 -19.69
CA ALA A 117 3.65 -1.07 -20.03
C ALA A 117 4.09 -2.21 -20.96
N GLN A 118 3.68 -3.45 -20.69
CA GLN A 118 3.96 -4.59 -21.57
C GLN A 118 3.33 -4.43 -22.97
N ARG A 119 2.12 -3.86 -23.04
CA ARG A 119 1.46 -3.60 -24.34
C ARG A 119 2.20 -2.54 -25.14
N LEU A 120 2.70 -1.49 -24.50
CA LEU A 120 3.52 -0.47 -25.15
C LEU A 120 4.82 -1.07 -25.69
N ASP A 121 5.55 -1.83 -24.86
CA ASP A 121 6.79 -2.51 -25.27
C ASP A 121 6.54 -3.42 -26.50
N ALA A 122 5.43 -4.16 -26.52
CA ALA A 122 5.06 -5.02 -27.65
C ALA A 122 4.71 -4.24 -28.93
N ILE A 123 4.07 -3.08 -28.82
CA ILE A 123 3.76 -2.21 -29.95
C ILE A 123 5.03 -1.57 -30.51
N GLU A 124 5.91 -1.07 -29.65
CA GLU A 124 7.20 -0.51 -30.05
C GLU A 124 8.05 -1.54 -30.77
N ALA A 125 8.11 -2.79 -30.29
CA ALA A 125 8.81 -3.88 -30.95
C ALA A 125 8.25 -4.18 -32.36
N ARG A 126 6.92 -4.16 -32.52
CA ARG A 126 6.25 -4.34 -33.83
C ARG A 126 6.59 -3.20 -34.79
N LEU A 127 6.56 -1.96 -34.33
CA LEU A 127 6.90 -0.78 -35.15
C LEU A 127 8.39 -0.76 -35.53
N GLY A 128 9.29 -1.10 -34.60
CA GLY A 128 10.72 -1.22 -34.87
C GLY A 128 11.04 -2.34 -35.88
N GLY A 129 10.34 -3.47 -35.79
CA GLY A 129 10.42 -4.55 -36.76
C GLY A 129 9.95 -4.15 -38.17
N ALA A 130 8.84 -3.40 -38.25
CA ALA A 130 8.30 -2.88 -39.52
C ALA A 130 9.26 -1.89 -40.20
N LYS A 131 9.84 -0.94 -39.44
CA LYS A 131 10.88 -0.02 -39.97
C LYS A 131 12.11 -0.75 -40.49
N LYS A 132 12.50 -1.85 -39.85
CA LYS A 132 13.65 -2.67 -40.26
C LYS A 132 13.39 -3.50 -41.52
N THR A 133 12.12 -3.84 -41.77
CA THR A 133 11.71 -4.52 -43.01
C THR A 133 11.63 -3.55 -44.18
N GLU A 134 11.18 -2.32 -43.94
CA GLU A 134 11.13 -1.25 -44.96
C GLU A 134 12.54 -0.75 -45.36
N ALA A 135 13.52 -0.75 -44.45
CA ALA A 135 14.91 -0.44 -44.75
C ALA A 135 15.70 -1.59 -45.42
N ALA A 136 15.13 -2.80 -45.49
CA ALA A 136 15.77 -3.99 -46.04
C ALA A 136 15.35 -4.29 -47.50
N ASP A 137 14.49 -3.47 -48.11
CA ASP A 137 14.16 -3.53 -49.55
C ASP A 137 14.77 -2.33 -50.31
N PRO A 138 16.06 -2.40 -50.71
CA PRO A 138 16.68 -1.39 -51.57
C PRO A 138 16.59 -1.71 -53.07
N ASP A 139 15.75 -2.65 -53.52
CA ASP A 139 15.76 -3.08 -54.93
C ASP A 139 14.37 -3.02 -55.56
N ILE A 140 13.97 -1.81 -55.96
CA ILE A 140 13.08 -1.63 -57.11
C ILE A 140 13.97 -1.36 -58.33
N PRO A 141 14.18 -2.34 -59.22
CA PRO A 141 14.82 -2.12 -60.50
C PRO A 141 13.93 -1.21 -61.33
N GLY A 142 14.55 -0.20 -61.95
CA GLY A 142 13.87 0.73 -62.83
C GLY A 142 13.35 0.06 -64.10
N ASP A 143 12.28 0.67 -64.63
CA ASP A 143 11.97 0.77 -66.05
C ASP A 143 11.66 2.23 -66.36
#